data_AF-A0A8J8JN19-F1
#
_entry.id   AF-A0A8J8JN19-F1
#
_cell.length_a   1.000
_cell.length_b   1.000
_cell.length_c   1.000
_cell.angle_alpha   90.00
_cell.angle_beta   90.00
_cell.angle_gamma   90.00
#
_symmetry.space_group_name_H-M   'P 1'
#
loop_
_entity.id
_entity.type
_entity.pdbx_description
1 polymer ?
#
loop_
_entity_poly.entity_id
_entity_poly.type
_entity_poly.pdbx_seq_one_letter_code
_entity_poly.pdbx_strand_id
1 'polypeptide(L)' 'MSESIPPQCPECDSSNLKLSRVAPAEHERGEEWVTHVSCESCSEYTEWYE' A
#
# COMPACT_ATOMS: atom_id res chain seq x y z
N MET A 1 6.57 -3.31 -13.88
CA MET A 1 5.20 -3.61 -14.38
C MET A 1 4.27 -2.76 -13.54
N SER A 2 3.18 -2.21 -14.08
CA SER A 2 2.29 -1.34 -13.29
C SER A 2 1.52 -2.18 -12.27
N GLU A 3 2.07 -2.38 -11.08
CA GLU A 3 1.38 -2.99 -9.95
C GLU A 3 0.20 -2.07 -9.60
N SER A 4 -0.96 -2.42 -10.11
CA SER A 4 -2.18 -1.66 -9.89
C SER A 4 -2.67 -1.99 -8.50
N ILE A 5 -2.60 -0.98 -7.63
CA ILE A 5 -3.13 -1.04 -6.27
C ILE A 5 -4.58 -1.53 -6.34
N PRO A 6 -4.94 -2.61 -5.63
CA PRO A 6 -6.29 -3.13 -5.68
C PRO A 6 -7.25 -2.10 -5.07
N PRO A 7 -8.44 -1.90 -5.63
CA PRO A 7 -9.44 -0.99 -5.09
C PRO A 7 -10.04 -1.50 -3.76
N GLN A 8 -9.80 -2.76 -3.41
CA GLN A 8 -10.34 -3.44 -2.23
C GLN A 8 -9.30 -4.38 -1.62
N CYS A 9 -9.39 -4.60 -0.32
CA CYS A 9 -8.51 -5.52 0.40
C CYS A 9 -8.76 -6.96 -0.06
N PRO A 10 -7.75 -7.69 -0.60
CA PRO A 10 -7.93 -9.07 -1.05
C PRO A 10 -8.17 -10.06 0.10
N GLU A 11 -7.77 -9.72 1.34
CA GLU A 11 -7.92 -10.60 2.50
C GLU A 11 -9.35 -10.59 3.07
N CYS A 12 -9.99 -9.42 3.13
CA CYS A 12 -11.27 -9.24 3.80
C CYS A 12 -12.37 -8.60 2.95
N ASP A 13 -12.11 -8.38 1.66
CA ASP A 13 -12.97 -7.70 0.67
C ASP A 13 -13.33 -6.24 1.01
N SER A 14 -12.80 -5.70 2.10
CA SER A 14 -13.10 -4.36 2.57
C SER A 14 -12.52 -3.30 1.65
N SER A 15 -13.32 -2.30 1.29
CA SER A 15 -12.88 -1.12 0.53
C SER A 15 -12.13 -0.09 1.40
N ASN A 16 -11.90 -0.40 2.68
CA ASN A 16 -11.22 0.49 3.62
C ASN A 16 -9.70 0.30 3.54
N LEU A 17 -9.14 0.73 2.40
CA LEU A 17 -7.70 0.74 2.13
C LEU A 17 -7.14 2.15 2.34
N LYS A 18 -6.10 2.22 3.14
CA LYS A 18 -5.33 3.44 3.39
C LYS A 18 -4.12 3.47 2.46
N LEU A 19 -4.04 4.56 1.71
CA LEU A 19 -3.01 4.83 0.72
C LEU A 19 -2.15 5.98 1.22
N SER A 20 -0.91 5.67 1.61
CA SER A 20 0.05 6.65 2.11
C SER A 20 1.23 6.71 1.17
N ARG A 21 1.44 7.86 0.52
CA ARG A 21 2.62 8.05 -0.33
C ARG A 21 3.82 8.37 0.55
N VAL A 22 4.83 7.52 0.53
CA VAL A 22 6.02 7.60 1.39
C VAL A 22 7.20 8.05 0.55
N ALA A 23 7.92 9.05 1.04
CA ALA A 23 9.11 9.56 0.39
C ALA A 23 10.28 8.56 0.56
N PRO A 24 11.25 8.56 -0.35
CA PRO A 24 12.44 7.71 -0.24
C PRO A 24 13.28 7.97 1.01
N ALA A 25 13.18 9.15 1.61
CA ALA A 25 13.83 9.45 2.88
C ALA A 25 13.20 8.71 4.09
N GLU A 26 11.96 8.27 3.96
CA GLU A 26 11.15 7.68 5.04
C GLU A 26 11.04 6.15 4.91
N HIS A 27 11.73 5.53 3.95
CA HIS A 27 11.73 4.07 3.76
C HIS A 27 13.08 3.54 3.24
N GLU A 28 13.36 2.26 3.50
CA GLU A 28 14.60 1.61 3.07
C GLU A 28 14.51 0.88 1.72
N ARG A 29 13.38 1.05 1.00
CA ARG A 29 13.07 0.30 -0.24
C ARG A 29 13.74 0.83 -1.50
N GLY A 30 14.35 2.01 -1.45
CA GLY A 30 15.01 2.65 -2.58
C GLY A 30 14.95 4.17 -2.53
N GLU A 31 15.37 4.80 -3.63
CA GLU A 31 15.41 6.25 -3.80
C GLU A 31 14.16 6.83 -4.51
N GLU A 32 13.15 5.98 -4.74
CA GLU A 32 11.91 6.34 -5.43
C GLU A 32 10.75 6.54 -4.46
N TRP A 33 9.73 7.30 -4.88
CA TRP A 33 8.52 7.48 -4.10
C TRP A 33 7.66 6.24 -4.21
N VAL A 34 7.36 5.62 -3.08
CA VAL A 34 6.49 4.44 -3.02
C VAL A 34 5.14 4.78 -2.40
N THR A 35 4.13 3.98 -2.71
CA THR A 35 2.81 4.03 -2.07
C THR A 35 2.68 2.86 -1.12
N HIS A 36 2.56 3.16 0.17
CA HIS A 36 2.23 2.20 1.20
C HIS A 36 0.71 2.02 1.25
N VAL A 37 0.26 0.78 1.11
CA VAL A 37 -1.14 0.39 1.14
C VAL A 37 -1.37 -0.47 2.37
N SER A 38 -2.34 -0.10 3.19
CA SER A 38 -2.71 -0.89 4.37
C SER A 38 -4.22 -0.94 4.51
N CYS A 39 -4.80 -2.10 4.80
CA CYS A 39 -6.22 -2.20 5.07
C CYS A 39 -6.53 -1.82 6.52
N GLU A 40 -7.35 -0.79 6.74
CA GLU A 40 -7.76 -0.40 8.10
C GLU A 40 -8.83 -1.34 8.67
N SER A 41 -9.43 -2.21 7.84
CA SER A 41 -10.49 -3.12 8.26
C SER A 41 -9.98 -4.40 8.91
N CYS A 42 -9.03 -5.10 8.28
CA CYS A 42 -8.41 -6.30 8.86
C CYS A 42 -7.02 -6.03 9.44
N SER A 43 -6.34 -4.94 9.03
CA SER A 43 -4.92 -4.69 9.34
C SER A 43 -3.95 -5.81 8.94
N GLU A 44 -4.42 -6.86 8.25
CA GLU A 44 -3.62 -7.99 7.78
C GLU A 44 -3.02 -7.71 6.40
N TYR A 45 -3.74 -6.94 5.57
CA TYR A 45 -3.25 -6.57 4.25
C TYR A 45 -2.39 -5.29 4.33
N THR A 46 -1.09 -5.45 4.10
CA THR A 46 -0.13 -4.34 4.05
C THR A 46 0.89 -4.58 2.94
N GLU A 47 0.88 -3.74 1.91
CA GLU A 47 1.75 -3.85 0.74
C GLU A 47 2.35 -2.50 0.32
N TRP A 48 3.39 -2.55 -0.50
CA TRP A 48 4.13 -1.39 -0.97
C TRP A 48 4.20 -1.42 -2.50
N TYR A 49 3.91 -0.30 -3.14
CA TYR A 49 3.83 -0.15 -4.60
C TYR A 49 4.79 0.95 -5.08
N GLU A 50 5.44 0.75 -6.22
CA GLU A 50 6.29 1.73 -6.91
C GLU A 50 5.53 2.54 -7.97
#